data_AF-A0A956G2P5-F1
#
_entry.id   AF-A0A956G2P5-F1
#
_cell.length_a   1.000
_cell.length_b   1.000
_cell.length_c   1.000
_cell.angle_alpha   90.00
_cell.angle_beta   90.00
_cell.angle_gamma   90.00
#
_symmetry.space_group_name_H-M   'P 1'
#
loop_
_entity.id
_entity.type
_entity.pdbx_description
1 polymer ?
#
loop_
_entity_poly.entity_id
_entity_poly.type
_entity_poly.pdbx_seq_one_letter_code
_entity_poly.pdbx_strand_id
1 'polypeptide(L)'
;MRLSLAALVMFLLAPTVAAAQQSPYNAAAATSAAPRRRAVRRKVYDKNTGRTRTQVDYVKVRRDRYGNAQSSRYDLAVDGAFKGKTIVVLQFYTGGGFNFALPRRALATKGFSVYRWSNGAPSPKQLDAALKKACQLWVISGMTQHLNSKHLAVIKRFFNSGKGLYIWGDNAPYYGDANFIGKALFGATMHGNLIGSRVVKLQRRPQRAGIRPNHLLSTGLEHLFEGITIATIRSNQTLEPLLYGSANNLVVAYYDRGGKRAIFDGGFTRLYNKWDTAGTARYVKNAAAWLVNYERFGRRRGKKVAAAR
;
A
#
# COMPACT_ATOMS: atom_id res chain seq x y z
N MET A 1 17.62 -26.54 -70.03
CA MET A 1 17.31 -27.03 -68.67
C MET A 1 17.98 -26.13 -67.63
N ARG A 2 17.21 -25.31 -66.92
CA ARG A 2 17.40 -24.87 -65.52
C ARG A 2 16.37 -23.77 -65.23
N LEU A 3 15.26 -24.17 -64.61
CA LEU A 3 14.32 -23.25 -63.96
C LEU A 3 14.97 -22.74 -62.67
N SER A 4 14.94 -21.43 -62.43
CA SER A 4 15.23 -20.84 -61.13
C SER A 4 13.94 -20.26 -60.55
N LEU A 5 13.53 -20.89 -59.45
CA LEU A 5 12.34 -20.64 -58.65
C LEU A 5 12.53 -19.34 -57.84
N ALA A 6 11.75 -18.30 -58.10
CA ALA A 6 11.72 -17.09 -57.27
C ALA A 6 10.70 -17.28 -56.13
N ALA A 7 11.19 -17.45 -54.90
CA ALA A 7 10.36 -17.57 -53.71
C ALA A 7 9.89 -16.18 -53.24
N LEU A 8 8.59 -15.93 -53.37
CA LEU A 8 7.90 -14.74 -52.84
C LEU A 8 7.65 -14.92 -51.33
N VAL A 9 8.52 -14.35 -50.49
CA VAL A 9 8.31 -14.32 -49.03
C VAL A 9 7.39 -13.15 -48.69
N MET A 10 6.09 -13.43 -48.52
CA MET A 10 5.15 -12.48 -47.93
C MET A 10 5.43 -12.33 -46.42
N PHE A 11 6.03 -11.21 -46.03
CA PHE A 11 6.09 -10.78 -44.63
C PHE A 11 4.70 -10.27 -44.20
N LEU A 12 3.93 -11.13 -43.54
CA LEU A 12 2.75 -10.73 -42.77
C LEU A 12 3.20 -9.91 -41.54
N LEU A 13 3.21 -8.59 -41.68
CA LEU A 13 3.31 -7.65 -40.56
C LEU A 13 2.02 -7.71 -39.75
N ALA A 14 1.96 -8.61 -38.77
CA ALA A 14 0.92 -8.57 -37.75
C ALA A 14 1.08 -7.28 -36.92
N PRO A 15 0.03 -6.44 -36.77
CA PRO A 15 0.11 -5.28 -35.92
C PRO A 15 0.19 -5.73 -34.46
N THR A 16 1.40 -5.66 -33.87
CA THR A 16 1.55 -5.79 -32.43
C THR A 16 0.86 -4.59 -31.79
N VAL A 17 -0.37 -4.80 -31.29
CA VAL A 17 -1.05 -3.83 -30.44
C VAL A 17 -0.20 -3.71 -29.18
N ALA A 18 0.64 -2.68 -29.12
CA ALA A 18 1.34 -2.31 -27.90
C ALA A 18 0.28 -1.97 -26.87
N ALA A 19 -0.01 -2.90 -25.96
CA ALA A 19 -0.91 -2.66 -24.85
C ALA A 19 -0.34 -1.48 -24.04
N ALA A 20 -0.96 -0.31 -24.18
CA ALA A 20 -0.65 0.84 -23.34
C ALA A 20 -0.74 0.36 -21.89
N GLN A 21 0.40 0.36 -21.19
CA GLN A 21 0.48 -0.15 -19.83
C GLN A 21 -0.37 0.75 -18.93
N GLN A 22 -1.62 0.33 -18.70
CA GLN A 22 -2.59 1.07 -17.90
C GLN A 22 -2.02 1.30 -16.50
N SER A 23 -2.24 2.50 -15.96
CA SER A 23 -1.88 2.84 -14.58
C SER A 23 -2.39 1.76 -13.62
N PRO A 24 -1.60 1.31 -12.62
CA PRO A 24 -2.06 0.34 -11.63
C PRO A 24 -3.10 0.93 -10.67
N TYR A 25 -3.38 2.23 -10.76
CA TYR A 25 -4.24 2.96 -9.85
C TYR A 25 -5.66 3.11 -10.40
N ASN A 26 -6.65 3.00 -9.52
CA ASN A 26 -8.04 3.29 -9.85
C ASN A 26 -8.22 4.78 -10.14
N ALA A 27 -9.29 5.13 -10.85
CA ALA A 27 -9.71 6.52 -11.05
C ALA A 27 -10.00 7.28 -9.73
N ALA A 28 -10.19 6.56 -8.62
CA ALA A 28 -10.38 7.13 -7.29
C ALA A 28 -9.07 7.53 -6.58
N ALA A 29 -7.90 7.28 -7.17
CA ALA A 29 -6.60 7.57 -6.55
C ALA A 29 -6.54 9.01 -6.00
N ALA A 30 -6.02 9.14 -4.77
CA ALA A 30 -5.96 10.39 -4.00
C ALA A 30 -7.31 11.04 -3.69
N THR A 31 -8.43 10.36 -3.92
CA THR A 31 -9.75 10.80 -3.44
C THR A 31 -10.14 10.00 -2.21
N SER A 32 -10.25 10.65 -1.05
CA SER A 32 -10.59 9.93 0.18
C SER A 32 -12.08 9.58 0.27
N ALA A 33 -12.96 10.55 0.03
CA ALA A 33 -14.39 10.33 0.11
C ALA A 33 -14.94 9.89 -1.24
N ALA A 34 -15.57 8.72 -1.28
CA ALA A 34 -16.22 8.28 -2.52
C ALA A 34 -17.42 9.20 -2.82
N PRO A 35 -17.72 9.49 -4.12
CA PRO A 35 -18.86 10.32 -4.46
C PRO A 35 -20.16 9.67 -3.99
N ARG A 36 -21.20 10.49 -3.73
CA ARG A 36 -22.51 9.97 -3.29
C ARG A 36 -23.17 9.07 -4.33
N ARG A 37 -23.00 9.41 -5.62
CA ARG A 37 -23.48 8.66 -6.77
C ARG A 37 -22.32 8.41 -7.75
N ARG A 38 -22.43 7.36 -8.55
CA ARG A 38 -21.49 7.05 -9.63
C ARG A 38 -22.23 6.84 -10.95
N ALA A 39 -21.60 7.22 -12.04
CA ALA A 39 -22.09 6.93 -13.38
C ALA A 39 -21.92 5.42 -13.69
N VAL A 40 -22.94 4.82 -14.29
CA VAL A 40 -22.96 3.44 -14.79
C VAL A 40 -23.51 3.46 -16.20
N ARG A 41 -22.74 2.94 -17.16
CA ARG A 41 -23.20 2.78 -18.53
C ARG A 41 -24.02 1.50 -18.62
N ARG A 42 -25.27 1.60 -19.06
CA ARG A 42 -26.14 0.46 -19.38
C ARG A 42 -26.49 0.48 -20.86
N LYS A 43 -26.53 -0.69 -21.48
CA LYS A 43 -27.11 -0.86 -22.80
C LYS A 43 -28.62 -1.00 -22.62
N VAL A 44 -29.37 -0.07 -23.21
CA VAL A 44 -30.83 -0.08 -23.18
C VAL A 44 -31.32 -0.31 -24.59
N TYR A 45 -32.14 -1.34 -24.76
CA TYR A 45 -32.80 -1.63 -26.04
C TYR A 45 -34.01 -0.71 -26.18
N ASP A 46 -34.03 0.07 -27.24
CA ASP A 46 -35.13 0.95 -27.58
C ASP A 46 -36.06 0.19 -28.54
N LYS A 47 -37.23 -0.22 -28.04
CA LYS A 47 -38.21 -1.01 -28.80
C LYS A 47 -38.79 -0.26 -30.00
N ASN A 48 -38.79 1.07 -29.97
CA ASN A 48 -39.40 1.89 -31.03
C ASN A 48 -38.44 2.09 -32.20
N THR A 49 -37.14 2.12 -31.93
CA THR A 49 -36.10 2.30 -32.96
C THR A 49 -35.38 1.00 -33.34
N GLY A 50 -35.62 -0.09 -32.60
CA GLY A 50 -34.91 -1.37 -32.76
C GLY A 50 -33.42 -1.31 -32.43
N ARG A 51 -32.93 -0.21 -31.84
CA ARG A 51 -31.50 0.04 -31.60
C ARG A 51 -31.15 -0.07 -30.12
N THR A 52 -29.93 -0.54 -29.85
CA THR A 52 -29.35 -0.48 -28.50
C THR A 52 -28.61 0.83 -28.32
N ARG A 53 -28.99 1.62 -27.31
CA ARG A 53 -28.27 2.84 -26.93
C ARG A 53 -27.54 2.67 -25.61
N THR A 54 -26.43 3.39 -25.44
CA THR A 54 -25.74 3.48 -24.15
C THR A 54 -26.36 4.61 -23.35
N GLN A 55 -26.97 4.26 -22.21
CA GLN A 55 -27.50 5.21 -21.24
C GLN A 55 -26.54 5.31 -20.06
N VAL A 56 -26.37 6.53 -19.53
CA VAL A 56 -25.57 6.79 -18.33
C VAL A 56 -26.52 7.00 -17.15
N ASP A 57 -26.56 6.03 -16.23
CA ASP A 57 -27.35 6.11 -15.01
C ASP A 57 -26.48 6.48 -13.81
N TYR A 58 -27.01 7.28 -12.89
CA TYR A 58 -26.33 7.65 -11.65
C TYR A 58 -26.84 6.83 -10.47
N VAL A 59 -26.05 5.83 -10.05
CA VAL A 59 -26.42 4.92 -8.94
C VAL A 59 -25.75 5.34 -7.63
N LYS A 60 -26.45 5.19 -6.51
CA LYS A 60 -25.90 5.45 -5.16
C LYS A 60 -24.69 4.55 -4.89
N VAL A 61 -23.63 5.11 -4.32
CA VAL A 61 -22.46 4.33 -3.90
C VAL A 61 -22.78 3.61 -2.59
N ARG A 62 -22.65 2.27 -2.59
CA ARG A 62 -22.88 1.43 -1.43
C ARG A 62 -21.75 1.61 -0.41
N ARG A 63 -22.10 1.84 0.85
CA ARG A 63 -21.17 2.08 1.97
C ARG A 63 -21.25 0.94 2.98
N ASP A 64 -20.16 0.66 3.66
CA ASP A 64 -20.14 -0.26 4.79
C ASP A 64 -20.81 0.37 6.01
N ARG A 65 -20.95 -0.42 7.09
CA ARG A 65 -21.57 0.05 8.34
C ARG A 65 -20.80 1.20 9.01
N TYR A 66 -19.58 1.49 8.56
CA TYR A 66 -18.74 2.58 9.05
C TYR A 66 -18.74 3.78 8.10
N GLY A 67 -19.38 3.69 6.94
CA GLY A 67 -19.46 4.76 5.95
C GLY A 67 -18.40 4.72 4.86
N ASN A 68 -17.46 3.77 4.84
CA ASN A 68 -16.51 3.64 3.72
C ASN A 68 -17.19 3.00 2.50
N ALA A 69 -16.80 3.36 1.29
CA ALA A 69 -17.34 2.70 0.09
C ALA A 69 -16.98 1.20 0.06
N GLN A 70 -17.89 0.30 -0.32
CA GLN A 70 -17.67 -1.15 -0.18
C GLN A 70 -16.83 -1.82 -1.29
N SER A 71 -16.62 -1.16 -2.43
CA SER A 71 -15.97 -1.79 -3.61
C SER A 71 -14.47 -1.51 -3.69
N SER A 72 -13.69 -2.48 -4.19
CA SER A 72 -12.23 -2.34 -4.42
C SER A 72 -11.86 -1.29 -5.45
N ARG A 73 -12.81 -0.83 -6.28
CA ARG A 73 -12.62 0.30 -7.22
C ARG A 73 -12.32 1.64 -6.54
N TYR A 74 -12.59 1.71 -5.23
CA TYR A 74 -12.27 2.88 -4.40
C TYR A 74 -11.02 2.67 -3.56
N ASP A 75 -10.31 1.54 -3.72
CA ASP A 75 -8.95 1.42 -3.21
C ASP A 75 -8.00 2.22 -4.12
N LEU A 76 -6.77 2.47 -3.68
CA LEU A 76 -5.75 3.13 -4.49
C LEU A 76 -5.46 2.35 -5.78
N ALA A 77 -5.23 1.04 -5.68
CA ALA A 77 -4.84 0.20 -6.81
C ALA A 77 -5.97 -0.70 -7.32
N VAL A 78 -5.94 -1.01 -8.61
CA VAL A 78 -6.78 -2.07 -9.20
C VAL A 78 -6.40 -3.44 -8.62
N ASP A 79 -7.35 -4.37 -8.58
CA ASP A 79 -7.08 -5.73 -8.11
C ASP A 79 -6.08 -6.43 -9.04
N GLY A 80 -5.14 -7.20 -8.48
CA GLY A 80 -4.08 -7.87 -9.23
C GLY A 80 -2.99 -6.98 -9.84
N ALA A 81 -3.03 -5.66 -9.67
CA ALA A 81 -2.08 -4.70 -10.26
C ALA A 81 -0.60 -5.02 -10.02
N PHE A 82 -0.31 -5.72 -8.91
CA PHE A 82 1.04 -6.01 -8.45
C PHE A 82 1.37 -7.50 -8.46
N LYS A 83 0.72 -8.30 -9.32
CA LYS A 83 1.11 -9.70 -9.56
C LYS A 83 2.63 -9.79 -9.81
N GLY A 84 3.27 -10.72 -9.10
CA GLY A 84 4.73 -10.92 -9.15
C GLY A 84 5.56 -9.94 -8.31
N LYS A 85 4.92 -9.08 -7.50
CA LYS A 85 5.61 -8.25 -6.50
C LYS A 85 5.57 -8.92 -5.13
N THR A 86 6.71 -9.01 -4.47
CA THR A 86 6.84 -9.61 -3.14
C THR A 86 7.08 -8.55 -2.07
N ILE A 87 6.38 -8.68 -0.96
CA ILE A 87 6.62 -7.93 0.27
C ILE A 87 7.34 -8.85 1.25
N VAL A 88 8.49 -8.42 1.74
CA VAL A 88 9.18 -9.10 2.84
C VAL A 88 8.63 -8.56 4.15
N VAL A 89 8.26 -9.44 5.08
CA VAL A 89 7.71 -9.09 6.39
C VAL A 89 8.59 -9.68 7.49
N LEU A 90 9.07 -8.81 8.38
CA LEU A 90 9.66 -9.17 9.67
C LEU A 90 8.60 -8.95 10.73
N GLN A 91 8.09 -10.04 11.32
CA GLN A 91 7.05 -9.99 12.34
C GLN A 91 7.62 -10.43 13.68
N PHE A 92 7.92 -9.47 14.56
CA PHE A 92 8.47 -9.75 15.88
C PHE A 92 7.40 -9.89 16.97
N TYR A 93 6.20 -9.35 16.75
CA TYR A 93 5.05 -9.59 17.62
C TYR A 93 4.09 -10.63 17.01
N THR A 94 3.89 -11.75 17.71
CA THR A 94 2.87 -12.78 17.37
C THR A 94 1.87 -13.04 18.51
N GLY A 95 1.90 -12.23 19.56
CA GLY A 95 0.94 -12.35 20.67
C GLY A 95 -0.51 -12.14 20.21
N GLY A 96 -1.47 -12.56 21.05
CA GLY A 96 -2.90 -12.36 20.78
C GLY A 96 -3.40 -13.01 19.49
N GLY A 97 -2.77 -14.10 19.05
CA GLY A 97 -3.14 -14.81 17.83
C GLY A 97 -2.75 -14.11 16.52
N PHE A 98 -1.84 -13.12 16.57
CA PHE A 98 -1.44 -12.40 15.36
C PHE A 98 -0.61 -13.29 14.42
N ASN A 99 -1.28 -13.97 13.50
CA ASN A 99 -0.66 -14.87 12.52
C ASN A 99 -0.48 -14.24 11.12
N PHE A 100 -0.74 -12.94 10.96
CA PHE A 100 -0.66 -12.19 9.69
C PHE A 100 -1.54 -12.70 8.54
N ALA A 101 -2.52 -13.58 8.80
CA ALA A 101 -3.40 -14.11 7.76
C ALA A 101 -4.29 -13.03 7.12
N LEU A 102 -4.84 -12.11 7.93
CA LEU A 102 -5.75 -11.06 7.46
C LEU A 102 -5.03 -10.04 6.55
N PRO A 103 -3.86 -9.48 6.94
CA PRO A 103 -3.07 -8.64 6.03
C PRO A 103 -2.66 -9.38 4.76
N ARG A 104 -2.18 -10.63 4.86
CA ARG A 104 -1.77 -11.44 3.70
C ARG A 104 -2.91 -11.57 2.68
N ARG A 105 -4.13 -11.87 3.13
CA ARG A 105 -5.31 -12.00 2.26
C ARG A 105 -5.64 -10.69 1.54
N ALA A 106 -5.60 -9.56 2.25
CA ALA A 106 -5.86 -8.25 1.65
C ALA A 106 -4.79 -7.86 0.62
N LEU A 107 -3.52 -8.15 0.91
CA LEU A 107 -2.40 -7.92 0.00
C LEU A 107 -2.52 -8.78 -1.27
N ALA A 108 -2.95 -10.04 -1.13
CA ALA A 108 -3.16 -10.96 -2.24
C ALA A 108 -4.22 -10.45 -3.24
N THR A 109 -5.27 -9.75 -2.77
CA THR A 109 -6.26 -9.09 -3.66
C THR A 109 -5.60 -8.13 -4.65
N LYS A 110 -4.52 -7.45 -4.24
CA LYS A 110 -3.75 -6.53 -5.11
C LYS A 110 -2.63 -7.20 -5.89
N GLY A 111 -2.47 -8.52 -5.74
CA GLY A 111 -1.49 -9.33 -6.46
C GLY A 111 -0.14 -9.50 -5.75
N PHE A 112 0.02 -8.98 -4.53
CA PHE A 112 1.26 -9.15 -3.77
C PHE A 112 1.40 -10.57 -3.23
N SER A 113 2.62 -11.10 -3.27
CA SER A 113 3.03 -12.23 -2.43
C SER A 113 3.74 -11.73 -1.17
N VAL A 114 3.72 -12.55 -0.11
CA VAL A 114 4.35 -12.23 1.18
C VAL A 114 5.39 -13.29 1.52
N TYR A 115 6.62 -12.87 1.78
CA TYR A 115 7.67 -13.71 2.37
C TYR A 115 7.94 -13.23 3.80
N ARG A 116 7.76 -14.10 4.79
CA ARG A 116 7.66 -13.69 6.21
C ARG A 116 8.61 -14.48 7.10
N TRP A 117 9.32 -13.75 7.96
CA TRP A 117 9.93 -14.27 9.19
C TRP A 117 9.11 -13.88 10.41
N SER A 118 9.01 -14.79 11.38
CA SER A 118 8.18 -14.65 12.57
C SER A 118 9.02 -14.90 13.82
N ASN A 119 8.81 -14.13 14.89
CA ASN A 119 9.44 -14.26 16.21
C ASN A 119 10.97 -14.09 16.27
N GLY A 120 11.65 -13.97 15.14
CA GLY A 120 13.09 -13.77 15.09
C GLY A 120 13.50 -13.07 13.81
N ALA A 121 14.56 -12.28 13.91
CA ALA A 121 15.22 -11.73 12.75
C ALA A 121 16.00 -12.84 12.02
N PRO A 122 15.91 -12.94 10.68
CA PRO A 122 16.87 -13.75 9.93
C PRO A 122 18.27 -13.13 10.05
N SER A 123 19.32 -13.83 9.64
CA SER A 123 20.64 -13.18 9.55
C SER A 123 20.63 -12.00 8.56
N PRO A 124 21.54 -11.02 8.68
CA PRO A 124 21.64 -9.91 7.73
C PRO A 124 21.83 -10.36 6.27
N LYS A 125 22.55 -11.48 6.06
CA LYS A 125 22.78 -12.09 4.74
C LYS A 125 21.48 -12.65 4.15
N GLN A 126 20.69 -13.36 4.95
CA GLN A 126 19.38 -13.88 4.53
C GLN A 126 18.40 -12.73 4.24
N LEU A 127 18.39 -11.69 5.07
CA LEU A 127 17.57 -10.50 4.83
C LEU A 127 17.94 -9.83 3.51
N ASP A 128 19.23 -9.59 3.24
CA ASP A 128 19.69 -9.00 1.99
C ASP A 128 19.29 -9.83 0.77
N ALA A 129 19.45 -11.15 0.84
CA ALA A 129 19.07 -12.06 -0.24
C ALA A 129 17.57 -11.99 -0.57
N ALA A 130 16.71 -11.96 0.44
CA ALA A 130 15.26 -11.82 0.23
C ALA A 130 14.89 -10.44 -0.33
N LEU A 131 15.52 -9.38 0.18
CA LEU A 131 15.23 -8.00 -0.23
C LEU A 131 15.63 -7.70 -1.69
N LYS A 132 16.58 -8.44 -2.27
CA LYS A 132 16.89 -8.34 -3.72
C LYS A 132 15.69 -8.66 -4.62
N LYS A 133 14.81 -9.55 -4.19
CA LYS A 133 13.60 -9.97 -4.92
C LYS A 133 12.34 -9.19 -4.49
N ALA A 134 12.42 -8.45 -3.38
CA ALA A 134 11.29 -7.73 -2.81
C ALA A 134 11.08 -6.35 -3.44
N CYS A 135 9.84 -5.88 -3.42
CA CYS A 135 9.50 -4.49 -3.72
C CYS A 135 9.40 -3.63 -2.46
N GLN A 136 9.16 -4.25 -1.31
CA GLN A 136 8.95 -3.58 -0.03
C GLN A 136 9.46 -4.43 1.14
N LEU A 137 9.79 -3.78 2.25
CA LEU A 137 10.05 -4.40 3.55
C LEU A 137 9.08 -3.84 4.59
N TRP A 138 8.39 -4.73 5.29
CA TRP A 138 7.52 -4.41 6.41
C TRP A 138 8.14 -4.95 7.70
N VAL A 139 8.21 -4.13 8.74
CA VAL A 139 8.72 -4.49 10.05
C VAL A 139 7.60 -4.26 11.06
N ILE A 140 7.15 -5.33 11.71
CA ILE A 140 6.22 -5.28 12.84
C ILE A 140 7.05 -5.50 14.09
N SER A 141 7.24 -4.43 14.85
CA SER A 141 8.08 -4.41 16.04
C SER A 141 7.53 -5.32 17.15
N GLY A 142 8.45 -5.80 17.99
CA GLY A 142 8.16 -6.48 19.24
C GLY A 142 8.48 -5.60 20.44
N MET A 143 8.44 -6.23 21.61
CA MET A 143 8.77 -5.64 22.92
C MET A 143 10.24 -5.23 23.03
N THR A 144 11.14 -6.02 22.45
CA THR A 144 12.58 -5.78 22.44
C THR A 144 13.07 -5.57 21.01
N GLN A 145 14.29 -5.05 20.89
CA GLN A 145 14.95 -4.89 19.59
C GLN A 145 15.53 -6.23 19.13
N HIS A 146 15.12 -6.72 17.97
CA HIS A 146 15.64 -7.95 17.35
C HIS A 146 16.72 -7.67 16.29
N LEU A 147 16.69 -6.47 15.69
CA LEU A 147 17.63 -6.08 14.64
C LEU A 147 18.90 -5.48 15.23
N ASN A 148 19.99 -5.52 14.47
CA ASN A 148 21.26 -4.91 14.85
C ASN A 148 21.79 -4.00 13.74
N SER A 149 22.96 -3.39 13.95
CA SER A 149 23.58 -2.46 12.98
C SER A 149 23.80 -3.07 11.60
N LYS A 150 24.13 -4.37 11.50
CA LYS A 150 24.29 -5.08 10.22
C LYS A 150 22.96 -5.21 9.48
N HIS A 151 21.87 -5.49 10.19
CA HIS A 151 20.53 -5.46 9.60
C HIS A 151 20.16 -4.06 9.12
N LEU A 152 20.40 -3.04 9.95
CA LEU A 152 20.12 -1.65 9.61
C LEU A 152 20.86 -1.21 8.34
N ALA A 153 22.11 -1.64 8.15
CA ALA A 153 22.85 -1.36 6.92
C ALA A 153 22.18 -1.96 5.68
N VAL A 154 21.66 -3.20 5.77
CA VAL A 154 20.88 -3.85 4.71
C VAL A 154 19.59 -3.08 4.43
N ILE A 155 18.83 -2.73 5.46
CA ILE A 155 17.58 -1.97 5.36
C ILE A 155 17.82 -0.59 4.73
N LYS A 156 18.87 0.13 5.17
CA LYS A 156 19.24 1.44 4.64
C LYS A 156 19.60 1.36 3.16
N ARG A 157 20.38 0.37 2.71
CA ARG A 157 20.64 0.17 1.28
C ARG A 157 19.37 -0.12 0.49
N PHE A 158 18.52 -1.01 1.00
CA PHE A 158 17.24 -1.33 0.37
C PHE A 158 16.36 -0.09 0.19
N PHE A 159 16.20 0.70 1.25
CA PHE A 159 15.43 1.94 1.24
C PHE A 159 16.04 3.00 0.33
N ASN A 160 17.37 3.18 0.38
CA ASN A 160 18.09 4.10 -0.51
C ASN A 160 18.02 3.70 -1.99
N SER A 161 17.75 2.43 -2.31
CA SER A 161 17.44 2.01 -3.69
C SER A 161 16.08 2.52 -4.21
N GLY A 162 15.26 3.15 -3.35
CA GLY A 162 13.94 3.69 -3.69
C GLY A 162 12.76 2.80 -3.33
N LYS A 163 13.02 1.60 -2.80
CA LYS A 163 11.99 0.63 -2.42
C LYS A 163 11.33 1.00 -1.09
N GLY A 164 10.07 0.59 -0.92
CA GLY A 164 9.24 1.04 0.19
C GLY A 164 9.54 0.37 1.53
N LEU A 165 9.48 1.14 2.62
CA LEU A 165 9.50 0.63 3.99
C LEU A 165 8.16 0.84 4.69
N TYR A 166 7.68 -0.16 5.42
CA TYR A 166 6.57 -0.01 6.36
C TYR A 166 7.02 -0.44 7.74
N ILE A 167 7.17 0.51 8.66
CA ILE A 167 7.61 0.25 10.01
C ILE A 167 6.43 0.46 10.95
N TRP A 168 6.10 -0.60 11.67
CA TRP A 168 4.99 -0.68 12.60
C TRP A 168 5.51 -0.82 14.02
N GLY A 169 5.10 0.08 14.89
CA GLY A 169 5.13 -0.08 16.34
C GLY A 169 3.71 -0.16 16.89
N ASP A 170 3.61 -0.36 18.20
CA ASP A 170 2.40 -0.16 18.97
C ASP A 170 2.79 0.43 20.34
N ASN A 171 1.85 0.54 21.27
CA ASN A 171 2.08 0.98 22.64
C ASN A 171 3.32 0.38 23.29
N ALA A 172 3.89 1.08 24.27
CA ALA A 172 4.99 0.55 25.07
C ALA A 172 4.63 -0.84 25.65
N PRO A 173 5.54 -1.83 25.56
CA PRO A 173 6.92 -1.76 25.03
C PRO A 173 7.09 -2.09 23.53
N TYR A 174 6.03 -2.22 22.74
CA TYR A 174 6.03 -2.83 21.40
C TYR A 174 6.50 -1.93 20.23
N TYR A 175 7.57 -1.16 20.42
CA TYR A 175 8.18 -0.31 19.38
C TYR A 175 9.71 -0.39 19.33
N GLY A 176 10.34 -1.43 19.90
CA GLY A 176 11.80 -1.59 19.93
C GLY A 176 12.49 -1.41 18.58
N ASP A 177 12.20 -2.31 17.62
CA ASP A 177 12.76 -2.22 16.26
C ASP A 177 12.22 -1.03 15.46
N ALA A 178 10.98 -0.63 15.72
CA ALA A 178 10.40 0.56 15.09
C ALA A 178 11.22 1.82 15.43
N ASN A 179 11.54 2.02 16.71
CA ASN A 179 12.37 3.14 17.17
C ASN A 179 13.82 3.02 16.71
N PHE A 180 14.38 1.80 16.71
CA PHE A 180 15.74 1.55 16.22
C PHE A 180 15.90 2.00 14.74
N ILE A 181 14.99 1.57 13.87
CA ILE A 181 15.00 1.95 12.45
C ILE A 181 14.61 3.42 12.28
N GLY A 182 13.53 3.85 12.95
CA GLY A 182 12.97 5.20 12.84
C GLY A 182 13.99 6.29 13.22
N LYS A 183 14.75 6.07 14.30
CA LYS A 183 15.79 7.00 14.75
C LYS A 183 16.89 7.11 13.70
N ALA A 184 17.35 5.97 13.18
CA ALA A 184 18.46 5.92 12.23
C ALA A 184 18.14 6.47 10.84
N LEU A 185 16.90 6.29 10.35
CA LEU A 185 16.52 6.71 8.99
C LEU A 185 15.83 8.07 8.95
N PHE A 186 15.11 8.44 10.00
CA PHE A 186 14.22 9.60 9.98
C PHE A 186 14.40 10.57 11.16
N GLY A 187 15.25 10.22 12.14
CA GLY A 187 15.32 10.97 13.41
C GLY A 187 13.98 10.93 14.16
N ALA A 188 13.21 9.85 14.02
CA ALA A 188 11.87 9.71 14.57
C ALA A 188 11.80 8.57 15.60
N THR A 189 11.01 8.75 16.64
CA THR A 189 10.68 7.70 17.62
C THR A 189 9.20 7.75 17.98
N MET A 190 8.71 6.63 18.49
CA MET A 190 7.40 6.41 19.08
C MET A 190 7.53 6.31 20.60
N HIS A 191 6.49 6.71 21.32
CA HIS A 191 6.38 6.60 22.77
C HIS A 191 4.92 6.47 23.21
N GLY A 192 4.71 6.18 24.49
CA GLY A 192 3.38 6.14 25.11
C GLY A 192 2.71 4.77 25.04
N ASN A 193 1.63 4.64 25.82
CA ASN A 193 0.81 3.44 25.94
C ASN A 193 -0.66 3.83 26.00
N LEU A 194 -1.20 4.25 24.86
CA LEU A 194 -2.55 4.81 24.79
C LEU A 194 -3.54 3.75 24.31
N ILE A 195 -4.73 3.75 24.91
CA ILE A 195 -5.87 3.06 24.34
C ILE A 195 -6.34 3.86 23.13
N GLY A 196 -6.31 3.23 21.96
CA GLY A 196 -7.00 3.73 20.78
C GLY A 196 -8.45 3.25 20.83
N SER A 197 -8.69 2.09 20.24
CA SER A 197 -9.98 1.38 20.16
C SER A 197 -11.14 2.25 19.61
N ARG A 198 -10.83 3.32 18.88
CA ARG A 198 -11.80 4.19 18.21
C ARG A 198 -11.69 4.12 16.69
N VAL A 199 -12.78 4.56 16.06
CA VAL A 199 -12.81 4.85 14.63
C VAL A 199 -12.67 6.35 14.46
N VAL A 200 -11.63 6.77 13.75
CA VAL A 200 -11.44 8.18 13.37
C VAL A 200 -12.07 8.45 12.01
N LYS A 201 -12.40 9.73 11.75
CA LYS A 201 -12.93 10.21 10.47
C LYS A 201 -11.84 10.93 9.67
N LEU A 202 -12.21 11.49 8.52
CA LEU A 202 -11.35 12.48 7.85
C LEU A 202 -11.07 13.68 8.77
N GLN A 203 -9.81 14.10 8.76
CA GLN A 203 -9.36 15.26 9.50
C GLN A 203 -10.04 16.51 8.94
N ARG A 204 -10.64 17.30 9.84
CA ARG A 204 -11.31 18.57 9.50
C ARG A 204 -10.45 19.81 9.77
N ARG A 205 -9.48 19.67 10.68
CA ARG A 205 -8.54 20.72 11.08
C ARG A 205 -7.13 20.12 11.14
N PRO A 206 -6.09 20.84 10.66
CA PRO A 206 -4.72 20.36 10.76
C PRO A 206 -4.36 19.94 12.19
N GLN A 207 -3.60 18.84 12.30
CA GLN A 207 -3.09 18.32 13.58
C GLN A 207 -4.16 17.95 14.62
N ARG A 208 -5.40 17.72 14.18
CA ARG A 208 -6.48 17.17 15.02
C ARG A 208 -6.83 15.75 14.60
N ALA A 209 -7.48 15.01 15.48
CA ALA A 209 -7.92 13.64 15.25
C ALA A 209 -8.53 13.45 13.86
N GLY A 210 -8.04 12.44 13.15
CA GLY A 210 -8.50 12.08 11.83
C GLY A 210 -7.39 11.75 10.83
N ILE A 211 -7.84 11.22 9.70
CA ILE A 211 -7.02 10.83 8.56
C ILE A 211 -6.83 12.05 7.66
N ARG A 212 -5.59 12.33 7.24
CA ARG A 212 -5.30 13.35 6.24
C ARG A 212 -6.10 13.07 4.95
N PRO A 213 -6.99 13.97 4.52
CA PRO A 213 -7.77 13.77 3.32
C PRO A 213 -6.90 13.92 2.06
N ASN A 214 -7.37 13.31 0.98
CA ASN A 214 -6.87 13.45 -0.39
C ASN A 214 -5.38 13.12 -0.57
N HIS A 215 -4.90 12.14 0.18
CA HIS A 215 -3.59 11.53 -0.01
C HIS A 215 -3.76 10.13 -0.63
N LEU A 216 -2.76 9.64 -1.36
CA LEU A 216 -2.83 8.30 -1.98
C LEU A 216 -3.09 7.21 -0.94
N LEU A 217 -2.48 7.31 0.24
CA LEU A 217 -2.72 6.39 1.36
C LEU A 217 -4.16 6.43 1.89
N SER A 218 -4.81 7.60 1.83
CA SER A 218 -6.19 7.80 2.31
C SER A 218 -7.25 7.61 1.22
N THR A 219 -6.87 7.11 0.04
CA THR A 219 -7.81 6.82 -1.06
C THR A 219 -8.96 5.93 -0.59
N GLY A 220 -10.20 6.38 -0.78
CA GLY A 220 -11.42 5.67 -0.39
C GLY A 220 -11.62 5.47 1.11
N LEU A 221 -10.83 6.12 1.96
CA LEU A 221 -10.97 6.04 3.41
C LEU A 221 -11.68 7.28 3.93
N GLU A 222 -12.87 7.08 4.51
CA GLU A 222 -13.58 8.11 5.26
C GLU A 222 -13.52 7.84 6.77
N HIS A 223 -13.41 6.56 7.13
CA HIS A 223 -13.33 6.08 8.50
C HIS A 223 -12.24 5.02 8.62
N LEU A 224 -11.40 5.13 9.65
CA LEU A 224 -10.31 4.19 9.92
C LEU A 224 -10.29 3.81 11.40
N PHE A 225 -10.21 2.51 11.67
CA PHE A 225 -9.90 2.01 13.01
C PHE A 225 -8.42 2.23 13.33
N GLU A 226 -8.14 2.85 14.49
CA GLU A 226 -6.78 3.28 14.84
C GLU A 226 -5.92 2.19 15.52
N GLY A 227 -6.49 1.01 15.79
CA GLY A 227 -5.85 -0.02 16.63
C GLY A 227 -6.54 -0.10 17.98
N ILE A 228 -6.29 -1.18 18.73
CA ILE A 228 -6.78 -1.32 20.12
C ILE A 228 -5.94 -0.43 21.04
N THR A 229 -4.63 -0.52 20.87
CA THR A 229 -3.63 0.33 21.48
C THR A 229 -2.86 1.08 20.40
N ILE A 230 -2.25 2.20 20.78
CA ILE A 230 -1.45 3.03 19.90
C ILE A 230 -0.26 3.64 20.65
N ALA A 231 0.80 3.93 19.90
CA ALA A 231 1.90 4.80 20.30
C ALA A 231 1.84 6.14 19.55
N THR A 232 2.43 7.15 20.18
CA THR A 232 2.58 8.50 19.65
C THR A 232 3.94 8.64 18.96
N ILE A 233 3.94 9.00 17.69
CA ILE A 233 5.14 9.41 16.96
C ILE A 233 5.49 10.83 17.39
N ARG A 234 6.75 11.06 17.77
CA ARG A 234 7.25 12.41 18.01
C ARG A 234 7.36 13.13 16.66
N SER A 235 6.65 14.26 16.54
CA SER A 235 6.72 15.12 15.35
C SER A 235 8.17 15.55 15.08
N ASN A 236 8.54 15.58 13.79
CA ASN A 236 9.81 16.11 13.32
C ASN A 236 9.66 16.68 11.89
N GLN A 237 10.72 17.23 11.32
CA GLN A 237 10.71 17.82 9.97
C GLN A 237 10.84 16.80 8.84
N THR A 238 11.15 15.54 9.17
CA THR A 238 11.44 14.47 8.20
C THR A 238 10.18 13.73 7.77
N LEU A 239 9.29 13.45 8.72
CA LEU A 239 8.05 12.72 8.50
C LEU A 239 6.86 13.68 8.42
N GLU A 240 5.96 13.43 7.47
CA GLU A 240 4.70 14.15 7.33
C GLU A 240 3.56 13.38 8.01
N PRO A 241 2.62 14.08 8.67
CA PRO A 241 1.52 13.42 9.34
C PRO A 241 0.49 12.85 8.36
N LEU A 242 0.00 11.63 8.66
CA LEU A 242 -1.11 10.98 7.95
C LEU A 242 -2.34 10.78 8.84
N LEU A 243 -2.14 10.35 10.09
CA LEU A 243 -3.23 10.01 11.01
C LEU A 243 -2.92 10.58 12.38
N TYR A 244 -3.83 11.41 12.88
CA TYR A 244 -3.92 11.72 14.30
C TYR A 244 -4.99 10.83 14.93
N GLY A 245 -4.64 10.18 16.04
CA GLY A 245 -5.55 9.33 16.79
C GLY A 245 -6.66 10.11 17.49
N SER A 246 -7.60 9.39 18.07
CA SER A 246 -8.72 9.96 18.84
C SER A 246 -8.25 10.78 20.04
N ALA A 247 -7.08 10.49 20.59
CA ALA A 247 -6.40 11.28 21.63
C ALA A 247 -5.63 12.51 21.09
N ASN A 248 -5.83 12.89 19.82
CA ASN A 248 -5.12 13.97 19.11
C ASN A 248 -3.59 13.82 19.04
N ASN A 249 -3.08 12.61 19.23
CA ASN A 249 -1.66 12.29 19.08
C ASN A 249 -1.35 11.85 17.65
N LEU A 250 -0.13 12.08 17.17
CA LEU A 250 0.31 11.60 15.85
C LEU A 250 0.54 10.08 15.89
N VAL A 251 -0.29 9.31 15.19
CA VAL A 251 -0.23 7.83 15.18
C VAL A 251 0.45 7.30 13.92
N VAL A 252 0.23 7.95 12.78
CA VAL A 252 0.87 7.56 11.52
C VAL A 252 1.49 8.77 10.85
N ALA A 253 2.73 8.60 10.44
CA ALA A 253 3.46 9.54 9.62
C ALA A 253 4.09 8.81 8.42
N TYR A 254 4.44 9.56 7.39
CA TYR A 254 5.05 9.02 6.18
C TYR A 254 6.23 9.85 5.72
N TYR A 255 7.09 9.24 4.92
CA TYR A 255 8.20 9.88 4.23
C TYR A 255 7.97 9.72 2.73
N ASP A 256 8.03 10.81 1.96
CA ASP A 256 7.99 10.78 0.49
C ASP A 256 8.93 11.84 -0.10
N ARG A 257 10.23 11.55 -0.10
CA ARG A 257 11.28 12.48 -0.60
C ARG A 257 12.38 11.71 -1.31
N GLY A 258 13.02 12.34 -2.31
CA GLY A 258 14.14 11.74 -3.05
C GLY A 258 13.77 10.40 -3.75
N GLY A 259 12.49 10.24 -4.12
CA GLY A 259 11.98 9.01 -4.73
C GLY A 259 12.03 7.80 -3.80
N LYS A 260 12.01 7.99 -2.48
CA LYS A 260 11.91 6.93 -1.48
C LYS A 260 10.64 7.14 -0.67
N ARG A 261 9.99 6.03 -0.30
CA ARG A 261 8.74 6.06 0.48
C ARG A 261 8.81 5.20 1.72
N ALA A 262 8.37 5.74 2.85
CA ALA A 262 8.20 4.97 4.07
C ALA A 262 6.93 5.35 4.81
N ILE A 263 6.39 4.41 5.60
CA ILE A 263 5.33 4.67 6.57
C ILE A 263 5.84 4.27 7.94
N PHE A 264 5.59 5.12 8.93
CA PHE A 264 5.86 4.90 10.34
C PHE A 264 4.52 4.94 11.07
N ASP A 265 4.06 3.80 11.59
CA ASP A 265 2.70 3.60 12.10
C ASP A 265 2.73 2.99 13.49
N GLY A 266 2.15 3.69 14.46
CA GLY A 266 2.16 3.31 15.87
C GLY A 266 0.95 2.49 16.32
N GLY A 267 0.16 1.88 15.43
CA GLY A 267 -1.02 1.10 15.83
C GLY A 267 -1.16 -0.23 15.10
N PHE A 268 -0.18 -1.13 15.22
CA PHE A 268 -0.20 -2.42 14.53
C PHE A 268 -1.31 -3.36 15.02
N THR A 269 -1.89 -3.13 16.20
CA THR A 269 -2.96 -3.99 16.72
C THR A 269 -4.17 -4.06 15.78
N ARG A 270 -4.39 -3.06 14.93
CA ARG A 270 -5.41 -3.10 13.86
C ARG A 270 -5.18 -4.22 12.84
N LEU A 271 -3.96 -4.73 12.71
CA LEU A 271 -3.62 -5.78 11.74
C LEU A 271 -4.18 -7.16 12.11
N TYR A 272 -4.65 -7.35 13.34
CA TYR A 272 -5.21 -8.63 13.80
C TYR A 272 -6.41 -8.50 14.73
N ASN A 273 -6.56 -7.38 15.44
CA ASN A 273 -7.76 -7.10 16.23
C ASN A 273 -8.76 -6.28 15.42
N LYS A 274 -10.04 -6.65 15.54
CA LYS A 274 -11.14 -5.88 14.97
C LYS A 274 -10.91 -5.52 13.50
N TRP A 275 -10.29 -6.42 12.72
CA TRP A 275 -9.84 -6.17 11.34
C TRP A 275 -10.95 -5.63 10.41
N ASP A 276 -12.17 -6.14 10.57
CA ASP A 276 -13.33 -5.70 9.78
C ASP A 276 -13.91 -4.36 10.24
N THR A 277 -13.28 -3.72 11.24
CA THR A 277 -13.64 -2.38 11.70
C THR A 277 -13.00 -1.34 10.79
N ALA A 278 -13.86 -0.53 10.19
CA ALA A 278 -13.58 0.70 9.46
C ALA A 278 -12.25 0.72 8.69
N GLY A 279 -12.27 0.30 7.43
CA GLY A 279 -11.25 0.69 6.46
C GLY A 279 -9.87 0.04 6.58
N THR A 280 -9.58 -0.75 7.62
CA THR A 280 -8.25 -1.36 7.85
C THR A 280 -7.72 -2.12 6.64
N ALA A 281 -8.52 -3.01 6.04
CA ALA A 281 -8.10 -3.75 4.85
C ALA A 281 -7.78 -2.83 3.65
N ARG A 282 -8.55 -1.75 3.46
CA ARG A 282 -8.28 -0.76 2.40
C ARG A 282 -7.00 0.01 2.68
N TYR A 283 -6.79 0.45 3.93
CA TYR A 283 -5.57 1.14 4.34
C TYR A 283 -4.33 0.29 4.07
N VAL A 284 -4.34 -0.99 4.47
CA VAL A 284 -3.24 -1.94 4.20
C VAL A 284 -2.98 -2.10 2.70
N LYS A 285 -4.03 -2.22 1.88
CA LYS A 285 -3.90 -2.31 0.42
C LYS A 285 -3.35 -1.03 -0.21
N ASN A 286 -3.80 0.14 0.26
CA ASN A 286 -3.32 1.44 -0.22
C ASN A 286 -1.86 1.65 0.15
N ALA A 287 -1.47 1.34 1.40
CA ALA A 287 -0.10 1.41 1.86
C ALA A 287 0.82 0.56 0.99
N ALA A 288 0.46 -0.70 0.75
CA ALA A 288 1.21 -1.58 -0.12
C ALA A 288 1.33 -1.02 -1.55
N ALA A 289 0.24 -0.54 -2.13
CA ALA A 289 0.23 0.01 -3.48
C ALA A 289 1.10 1.29 -3.62
N TRP A 290 1.08 2.15 -2.60
CA TRP A 290 1.85 3.39 -2.55
C TRP A 290 3.35 3.13 -2.38
N LEU A 291 3.71 2.18 -1.52
CA LEU A 291 5.09 1.79 -1.23
C LEU A 291 5.81 1.07 -2.39
N VAL A 292 5.09 0.59 -3.42
CA VAL A 292 5.72 0.04 -4.64
C VAL A 292 6.52 1.09 -5.40
N ASN A 293 6.14 2.38 -5.28
CA ASN A 293 6.79 3.46 -6.03
C ASN A 293 6.75 3.18 -7.54
N TYR A 294 5.54 2.94 -8.05
CA TYR A 294 5.30 2.38 -9.39
C TYR A 294 5.76 3.32 -10.52
N GLU A 295 5.57 4.61 -10.34
CA GLU A 295 6.09 5.68 -11.18
C GLU A 295 7.60 5.56 -11.42
N ARG A 296 8.37 5.05 -10.44
CA ARG A 296 9.80 4.79 -10.56
C ARG A 296 10.13 3.42 -11.15
N PHE A 297 9.43 2.36 -10.72
CA PHE A 297 9.81 0.97 -11.03
C PHE A 297 8.89 0.23 -12.02
N GLY A 298 7.69 0.73 -12.26
CA GLY A 298 6.63 0.12 -13.06
C GLY A 298 6.77 0.36 -14.56
N ARG A 299 7.28 1.54 -14.96
CA ARG A 299 7.42 1.93 -16.38
C ARG A 299 8.60 1.28 -17.11
N ARG A 300 9.56 0.68 -16.38
CA ARG A 300 10.84 0.20 -16.95
C ARG A 300 10.79 -1.16 -17.64
N ARG A 301 9.63 -1.82 -17.76
CA ARG A 301 9.51 -3.13 -18.44
C ARG A 301 9.07 -3.05 -19.91
N GLY A 302 8.75 -1.86 -20.45
CA GLY A 302 8.25 -1.69 -21.82
C GLY A 302 9.18 -0.99 -22.82
N LYS A 303 10.39 -0.57 -22.43
CA LYS A 303 11.36 0.06 -23.34
C LYS A 303 12.75 -0.55 -23.20
N LYS A 304 12.92 -1.71 -23.82
CA LYS A 304 14.21 -2.13 -24.41
C LYS A 304 13.93 -2.53 -25.86
N VAL A 305 13.69 -1.53 -26.71
CA VAL A 305 13.84 -1.68 -28.16
C VAL A 305 14.51 -0.41 -28.67
N ALA A 306 15.60 -0.62 -29.40
CA ALA A 306 16.36 0.32 -30.24
C ALA A 306 17.01 1.52 -29.55
N ALA A 307 18.22 1.30 -29.03
CA ALA A 307 19.32 2.22 -29.32
C ALA A 307 20.27 1.46 -30.26
N ALA A 308 19.93 1.50 -31.54
CA ALA A 308 20.82 1.17 -32.64
C ALA A 308 20.67 2.31 -33.64
N ARG A 309 21.61 3.24 -33.57
CA ARG A 309 22.21 4.05 -34.63
C ARG A 309 23.20 4.99 -33.96
#